data_AF-A0A3N5U0H0-F1
#
_entry.id   AF-A0A3N5U0H0-F1
#
_cell.length_a   1.000
_cell.length_b   1.000
_cell.length_c   1.000
_cell.angle_alpha   90.00
_cell.angle_beta   90.00
_cell.angle_gamma   90.00
#
_symmetry.space_group_name_H-M   'P 1'
#
loop_
_entity.id
_entity.type
_entity.pdbx_description
1 polymer ?
#
loop_
_entity_poly.entity_id
_entity_poly.type
_entity_poly.pdbx_seq_one_letter_code
_entity_poly.pdbx_strand_id
1 'polypeptide(L)'
;VSVPTVKSYYQILEDTLIGRFLPSYRKRPKRRIIATPRFYFFDVGVVNFLAKRGQVVQGSELFGKAFEHFIFMELCAHSRYSGLGYPLSYWRTASQLEVDFVLGDHEVAVEVKSTENAQSHHLRGLFAFADEYKARRRILVSCDPRPRLTDQGIEIMPWRVFLTDLWSGRIMR
;
A
#
# COMPACT_ATOMS: atom_id res chain seq x y z
N VAL A 1 1.72 28.62 -8.40
CA VAL A 1 2.26 27.60 -9.34
C VAL A 1 1.11 26.98 -10.10
N SER A 2 1.22 26.78 -11.41
CA SER A 2 0.13 26.22 -12.23
C SER A 2 0.01 24.70 -12.10
N VAL A 3 -1.18 24.12 -12.31
CA VAL A 3 -1.39 22.66 -12.28
C VAL A 3 -0.49 21.92 -13.29
N PRO A 4 -0.30 22.39 -14.55
CA PRO A 4 0.66 21.79 -15.48
C PRO A 4 2.11 21.81 -14.96
N THR A 5 2.52 22.90 -14.31
CA THR A 5 3.88 23.02 -13.76
C THR A 5 4.11 21.99 -12.64
N VAL A 6 3.15 21.82 -11.73
CA VAL A 6 3.25 20.80 -10.67
C VAL A 6 3.35 19.41 -11.28
N LYS A 7 2.51 19.07 -12.27
CA LYS A 7 2.58 17.76 -12.94
C LYS A 7 3.95 17.50 -13.58
N SER A 8 4.53 18.51 -14.23
CA SER A 8 5.88 18.41 -14.81
C SER A 8 6.94 18.07 -13.76
N TYR A 9 6.90 18.70 -12.57
CA TYR A 9 7.84 18.38 -11.49
C TYR A 9 7.71 16.94 -11.00
N TYR A 10 6.49 16.45 -10.81
CA TYR A 10 6.29 15.04 -10.42
C TYR A 10 6.73 14.08 -11.52
N GLN A 11 6.55 14.43 -12.80
CA GLN A 11 7.05 13.62 -13.91
C GLN A 11 8.57 13.51 -13.88
N ILE A 12 9.28 14.62 -13.63
CA ILE A 12 10.75 14.61 -13.48
C ILE A 12 11.16 13.69 -12.33
N LEU A 13 10.46 13.72 -11.19
CA LEU A 13 10.76 12.82 -10.07
C LEU A 13 10.54 11.34 -10.42
N GLU A 14 9.53 11.03 -11.23
CA GLU A 14 9.28 9.67 -11.71
C GLU A 14 10.34 9.21 -12.72
N ASP A 15 10.65 10.04 -13.72
CA ASP A 15 11.63 9.76 -14.78
C ASP A 15 13.05 9.57 -14.21
N THR A 16 13.37 10.27 -13.11
CA THR A 16 14.63 10.16 -12.38
C THR A 16 14.64 9.07 -11.32
N LEU A 17 13.57 8.27 -11.21
CA LEU A 17 13.40 7.19 -10.24
C LEU A 17 13.43 7.65 -8.76
N ILE A 18 13.25 8.95 -8.51
CA ILE A 18 13.19 9.57 -7.17
C ILE A 18 11.78 9.45 -6.57
N GLY A 19 10.77 9.16 -7.38
CA GLY A 19 9.46 8.82 -6.87
C GLY A 19 8.65 7.97 -7.83
N ARG A 20 7.47 7.57 -7.38
CA ARG A 20 6.58 6.67 -8.11
C ARG A 20 5.13 7.03 -7.82
N PHE A 21 4.33 7.06 -8.87
CA PHE A 21 2.88 7.09 -8.72
C PHE A 21 2.33 5.69 -8.43
N LEU A 22 1.45 5.62 -7.43
CA LEU A 22 0.60 4.46 -7.15
C LEU A 22 -0.80 4.77 -7.70
N PRO A 23 -1.20 4.16 -8.84
CA PRO A 23 -2.48 4.42 -9.46
C PRO A 23 -3.63 3.81 -8.65
N SER A 24 -4.85 4.31 -8.87
CA SER A 24 -6.06 3.70 -8.33
C SER A 24 -6.44 2.45 -9.13
N TYR A 25 -6.67 1.33 -8.46
CA TYR A 25 -7.13 0.08 -9.04
C TYR A 25 -8.55 0.21 -9.59
N ARG A 26 -8.79 -0.27 -10.81
CA ARG A 26 -10.12 -0.35 -11.44
C ARG A 26 -10.20 -1.55 -12.39
N LYS A 27 -11.18 -2.42 -12.16
CA LYS A 27 -11.52 -3.49 -13.10
C LYS A 27 -12.29 -2.89 -14.30
N ARG A 28 -11.61 -2.76 -15.44
CA ARG A 28 -12.12 -2.20 -16.72
C ARG A 28 -12.42 -0.68 -16.68
N PRO A 29 -11.40 0.18 -16.87
CA PRO A 29 -11.58 1.63 -16.85
C PRO A 29 -12.41 2.13 -18.06
N LYS A 30 -13.70 2.42 -17.86
CA LYS A 30 -14.57 2.97 -18.94
C LYS A 30 -14.43 4.48 -19.17
N ARG A 31 -13.85 5.24 -18.25
CA ARG A 31 -13.55 6.69 -18.35
C ARG A 31 -12.51 7.08 -17.30
N ARG A 32 -11.58 7.97 -17.66
CA ARG A 32 -10.52 8.49 -16.80
C ARG A 32 -11.13 9.45 -15.76
N ILE A 33 -11.66 8.92 -14.66
CA ILE A 33 -12.02 9.75 -13.50
C ILE A 33 -10.74 9.99 -12.69
N ILE A 34 -10.55 11.24 -12.30
CA ILE A 34 -9.42 11.81 -11.58
C ILE A 34 -9.43 11.31 -10.14
N ALA A 35 -9.11 10.04 -9.91
CA ALA A 35 -8.57 9.66 -8.61
C ALA A 35 -7.10 10.09 -8.62
N THR A 36 -6.74 11.06 -7.79
CA THR A 36 -5.36 11.54 -7.69
C THR A 36 -4.49 10.38 -7.24
N PRO A 37 -3.56 9.89 -8.07
CA PRO A 37 -2.67 8.80 -7.68
C PRO A 37 -1.89 9.19 -6.43
N ARG A 38 -1.66 8.23 -5.53
CA ARG A 38 -0.74 8.45 -4.39
C ARG A 38 0.68 8.56 -4.95
N PHE A 39 1.52 9.40 -4.38
CA PHE A 39 2.92 9.53 -4.78
C PHE A 39 3.83 9.19 -3.61
N TYR A 40 4.79 8.30 -3.86
CA TYR A 40 5.78 7.88 -2.88
C TYR A 40 7.17 8.19 -3.41
N PHE A 41 8.03 8.70 -2.53
CA PHE A 41 9.45 8.85 -2.84
C PHE A 41 10.15 7.49 -2.77
N PHE A 42 11.36 7.42 -3.33
CA PHE A 42 12.19 6.23 -3.25
C PHE A 42 12.70 5.90 -1.83
N ASP A 43 12.61 6.85 -0.89
CA ASP A 43 13.14 6.73 0.47
C ASP A 43 12.25 7.47 1.50
N VAL A 44 12.03 6.84 2.66
CA VAL A 44 11.18 7.38 3.75
C VAL A 44 11.88 8.54 4.48
N GLY A 45 13.20 8.47 4.64
CA GLY A 45 14.04 9.51 5.25
C GLY A 45 14.03 10.80 4.44
N VAL A 46 14.06 10.72 3.11
CA VAL A 46 13.90 11.89 2.22
C VAL A 46 12.57 12.60 2.48
N VAL A 47 11.47 11.85 2.59
CA VAL A 47 10.15 12.43 2.91
C VAL A 47 10.17 13.08 4.29
N ASN A 48 10.75 12.41 5.29
CA ASN A 48 10.82 12.93 6.65
C ASN A 48 11.63 14.22 6.73
N PHE A 49 12.74 14.30 6.01
CA PHE A 49 13.57 15.49 5.93
C PHE A 49 12.83 16.64 5.22
N LEU A 50 12.31 16.40 4.02
CA LEU A 50 11.61 17.41 3.22
C LEU A 50 10.35 17.94 3.91
N ALA A 51 9.61 17.07 4.58
CA ALA A 51 8.41 17.43 5.34
C ALA A 51 8.73 17.94 6.76
N LYS A 52 10.01 18.04 7.15
CA LYS A 52 10.47 18.49 8.47
C LYS A 52 9.80 17.74 9.63
N ARG A 53 9.64 16.42 9.49
CA ARG A 53 8.86 15.56 10.41
C ARG A 53 9.52 15.30 11.76
N GLY A 54 10.71 15.82 12.02
CA GLY A 54 11.42 15.59 13.28
C GLY A 54 11.63 14.09 13.55
N GLN A 55 11.53 13.70 14.81
CA GLN A 55 11.69 12.30 15.21
C GLN A 55 10.41 11.50 14.96
N VAL A 56 10.54 10.40 14.21
CA VAL A 56 9.44 9.45 13.98
C VAL A 56 9.39 8.46 15.14
N VAL A 57 8.37 8.55 15.98
CA VAL A 57 8.19 7.72 17.17
C VAL A 57 7.14 6.64 16.91
N GLN A 58 7.42 5.39 17.27
CA GLN A 58 6.48 4.28 17.15
C GLN A 58 5.13 4.61 17.84
N GLY A 59 4.02 4.24 17.19
CA GLY A 59 2.67 4.56 17.65
C GLY A 59 2.15 5.95 17.25
N SER A 60 3.00 6.85 16.75
CA SER A 60 2.56 8.14 16.19
C SER A 60 1.94 8.01 14.80
N GLU A 61 1.13 9.00 14.41
CA GLU A 61 0.61 9.10 13.03
C GLU A 61 1.73 9.17 11.99
N LEU A 62 2.83 9.86 12.31
CA LEU A 62 4.00 9.96 11.43
C LEU A 62 4.66 8.60 11.23
N PHE A 63 4.74 7.78 12.28
CA PHE A 63 5.23 6.41 12.16
C PHE A 63 4.30 5.56 11.29
N GLY A 64 2.98 5.69 11.44
CA GLY A 64 2.02 5.03 10.56
C GLY A 64 2.25 5.34 9.08
N LYS A 65 2.43 6.63 8.74
CA LYS A 65 2.76 7.08 7.37
C LYS A 65 4.10 6.54 6.89
N ALA A 66 5.13 6.57 7.73
CA ALA A 66 6.46 6.04 7.41
C ALA A 66 6.42 4.51 7.20
N PHE A 67 5.61 3.81 7.99
CA PHE A 67 5.46 2.37 7.94
C PHE A 67 4.72 1.90 6.68
N GLU A 68 3.63 2.57 6.31
CA GLU A 68 2.95 2.34 5.02
C GLU A 68 3.91 2.55 3.83
N HIS A 69 4.69 3.63 3.86
CA HIS A 69 5.69 3.92 2.83
C HIS A 69 6.80 2.85 2.80
N PHE A 70 7.26 2.37 3.96
CA PHE A 70 8.20 1.25 4.04
C PHE A 70 7.66 -0.01 3.36
N ILE A 71 6.42 -0.42 3.66
CA ILE A 71 5.79 -1.57 3.00
C ILE A 71 5.63 -1.35 1.49
N PHE A 72 5.27 -0.13 1.05
CA PHE A 72 5.23 0.20 -0.38
C PHE A 72 6.58 -0.01 -1.08
N MET A 73 7.69 0.39 -0.45
CA MET A 73 9.03 0.22 -1.02
C MET A 73 9.38 -1.26 -1.18
N GLU A 74 9.08 -2.09 -0.17
CA GLU A 74 9.28 -3.54 -0.22
C GLU A 74 8.44 -4.19 -1.32
N LEU A 75 7.17 -3.80 -1.45
CA LEU A 75 6.29 -4.28 -2.52
C LEU A 75 6.81 -3.89 -3.91
N CYS A 76 7.30 -2.66 -4.08
CA CYS A 76 7.92 -2.20 -5.32
C CYS A 76 9.18 -2.99 -5.67
N ALA A 77 10.04 -3.23 -4.68
CA ALA A 77 11.25 -4.01 -4.84
C ALA A 77 10.89 -5.44 -5.23
N HIS A 78 9.98 -6.09 -4.49
CA HIS A 78 9.54 -7.45 -4.77
C HIS A 78 8.92 -7.57 -6.17
N SER A 79 8.02 -6.67 -6.58
CA SER A 79 7.42 -6.70 -7.93
C SER A 79 8.48 -6.71 -9.05
N ARG A 80 9.54 -5.91 -8.90
CA ARG A 80 10.61 -5.80 -9.91
C ARG A 80 11.64 -6.93 -9.83
N TYR A 81 12.07 -7.31 -8.64
CA TYR A 81 13.19 -8.24 -8.45
C TYR A 81 12.77 -9.71 -8.38
N SER A 82 11.50 -10.02 -8.12
CA SER A 82 10.99 -11.41 -8.10
C SER A 82 10.82 -12.04 -9.49
N GLY A 83 10.94 -11.25 -10.55
CA GLY A 83 10.64 -11.68 -11.93
C GLY A 83 9.14 -11.77 -12.26
N LEU A 84 8.25 -11.39 -11.34
CA LEU A 84 6.80 -11.45 -11.54
C LEU A 84 6.24 -10.21 -12.25
N GLY A 85 6.81 -9.02 -12.02
CA GLY A 85 6.42 -7.79 -12.72
C GLY A 85 4.96 -7.36 -12.52
N TYR A 86 4.34 -7.72 -11.40
CA TYR A 86 2.93 -7.44 -11.17
C TYR A 86 2.67 -5.94 -10.86
N PRO A 87 1.57 -5.35 -11.35
CA PRO A 87 1.22 -3.97 -11.05
C PRO A 87 0.90 -3.76 -9.56
N LEU A 88 1.20 -2.56 -9.07
CA LEU A 88 0.78 -2.08 -7.76
C LEU A 88 -0.22 -0.95 -7.95
N SER A 89 -1.27 -0.96 -7.13
CA SER A 89 -2.29 0.08 -7.13
C SER A 89 -2.87 0.24 -5.72
N TYR A 90 -3.61 1.31 -5.45
CA TYR A 90 -4.44 1.41 -4.23
C TYR A 90 -5.91 1.34 -4.63
N TRP A 91 -6.80 1.00 -3.72
CA TRP A 91 -8.25 1.04 -3.99
C TRP A 91 -8.97 1.97 -3.03
N ARG A 92 -10.00 2.66 -3.53
CA ARG A 92 -10.83 3.59 -2.75
C ARG A 92 -12.23 3.66 -3.32
N THR A 93 -13.24 3.61 -2.44
CA THR A 93 -14.64 3.84 -2.81
C THR A 93 -15.01 5.33 -2.75
N ALA A 94 -16.16 5.69 -3.31
CA ALA A 94 -16.74 7.02 -3.13
C ALA A 94 -17.09 7.32 -1.65
N SER A 95 -17.35 6.28 -0.86
CA SER A 95 -17.62 6.33 0.59
C SER A 95 -16.35 6.36 1.45
N GLN A 96 -15.17 6.59 0.86
CA GLN A 96 -13.90 6.75 1.57
C GLN A 96 -13.37 5.50 2.28
N LEU A 97 -13.85 4.31 1.89
CA LEU A 97 -13.20 3.06 2.27
C LEU A 97 -12.00 2.84 1.35
N GLU A 98 -10.88 2.44 1.92
CA GLU A 98 -9.60 2.34 1.22
C GLU A 98 -8.96 0.99 1.49
N VAL A 99 -8.21 0.49 0.50
CA VAL A 99 -7.19 -0.56 0.66
C VAL A 99 -5.88 0.03 0.16
N ASP A 100 -4.86 0.00 1.02
CA ASP A 100 -3.58 0.66 0.75
C ASP A 100 -2.89 0.13 -0.50
N PHE A 101 -2.83 -1.20 -0.67
CA PHE A 101 -2.20 -1.83 -1.83
C PHE A 101 -3.03 -2.99 -2.40
N VAL A 102 -3.20 -2.97 -3.72
CA VAL A 102 -3.73 -4.05 -4.54
C VAL A 102 -2.61 -4.50 -5.47
N LEU A 103 -2.24 -5.77 -5.35
CA LEU A 103 -1.15 -6.39 -6.09
C LEU A 103 -1.76 -7.19 -7.24
N GLY A 104 -1.21 -6.98 -8.44
CA GLY A 104 -1.66 -7.63 -9.67
C GLY A 104 -3.03 -7.16 -10.17
N ASP A 105 -3.73 -7.99 -10.93
CA ASP A 105 -5.15 -7.79 -11.20
C ASP A 105 -5.96 -8.35 -10.01
N HIS A 106 -6.04 -7.57 -8.92
CA HIS A 106 -6.84 -7.84 -7.71
C HIS A 106 -6.61 -9.19 -7.01
N GLU A 107 -5.47 -9.86 -7.21
CA GLU A 107 -5.21 -11.18 -6.61
C GLU A 107 -4.94 -11.07 -5.11
N VAL A 108 -4.23 -10.01 -4.68
CA VAL A 108 -3.92 -9.78 -3.25
C VAL A 108 -4.26 -8.34 -2.87
N ALA A 109 -5.07 -8.20 -1.82
CA ALA A 109 -5.37 -6.92 -1.18
C ALA A 109 -4.60 -6.80 0.14
N VAL A 110 -3.90 -5.69 0.34
CA VAL A 110 -3.06 -5.43 1.50
C VAL A 110 -3.46 -4.09 2.13
N GLU A 111 -3.82 -4.14 3.41
CA GLU A 111 -4.00 -2.98 4.27
C GLU A 111 -2.80 -2.88 5.22
N VAL A 112 -2.32 -1.66 5.52
CA VAL A 112 -1.20 -1.48 6.44
C VAL A 112 -1.63 -0.67 7.67
N LYS A 113 -1.31 -1.17 8.86
CA LYS A 113 -1.55 -0.46 10.12
C LYS A 113 -0.40 -0.67 11.09
N SER A 114 0.20 0.40 11.58
CA SER A 114 1.29 0.36 12.57
C SER A 114 0.83 0.03 14.00
N THR A 115 -0.28 -0.69 14.17
CA THR A 115 -0.83 -1.07 15.46
C THR A 115 -0.30 -2.44 15.90
N GLU A 116 -0.12 -2.62 17.21
CA GLU A 116 0.24 -3.91 17.82
C GLU A 116 -0.99 -4.77 18.16
N ASN A 117 -2.18 -4.21 17.98
CA ASN A 117 -3.44 -4.88 18.21
C ASN A 117 -4.42 -4.51 17.09
N ALA A 118 -4.41 -5.30 16.01
CA ALA A 118 -5.39 -5.16 14.94
C ALA A 118 -6.80 -5.51 15.43
N GLN A 119 -7.77 -4.75 14.93
CA GLN A 119 -9.16 -4.71 15.40
C GLN A 119 -10.09 -4.62 14.20
N SER A 120 -11.36 -4.99 14.35
CA SER A 120 -12.32 -5.10 13.25
C SER A 120 -12.48 -3.81 12.42
N HIS A 121 -12.37 -2.64 13.04
CA HIS A 121 -12.47 -1.36 12.33
C HIS A 121 -11.32 -1.11 11.33
N HIS A 122 -10.16 -1.74 11.54
CA HIS A 122 -9.02 -1.72 10.62
C HIS A 122 -9.26 -2.58 9.36
N LEU A 123 -10.25 -3.48 9.39
CA LEU A 123 -10.52 -4.44 8.33
C LEU A 123 -11.61 -3.95 7.35
N ARG A 124 -12.25 -2.81 7.63
CA ARG A 124 -13.38 -2.28 6.84
C ARG A 124 -13.06 -2.12 5.35
N GLY A 125 -11.85 -1.67 5.03
CA GLY A 125 -11.36 -1.55 3.66
C GLY A 125 -11.32 -2.90 2.94
N LEU A 126 -10.70 -3.89 3.59
CA LEU A 126 -10.58 -5.26 3.06
C LEU A 126 -11.94 -5.98 2.94
N PHE A 127 -12.89 -5.70 3.83
CA PHE A 127 -14.26 -6.20 3.70
C PHE A 127 -14.96 -5.60 2.48
N ALA A 128 -14.97 -4.27 2.35
CA ALA A 128 -15.59 -3.61 1.21
C ALA A 128 -14.90 -3.99 -0.12
N PHE A 129 -13.59 -4.21 -0.11
CA PHE A 129 -12.88 -4.72 -1.29
C PHE A 129 -13.36 -6.11 -1.70
N ALA A 130 -13.66 -6.98 -0.72
CA ALA A 130 -14.16 -8.33 -0.98
C ALA A 130 -15.57 -8.35 -1.57
N ASP A 131 -16.38 -7.33 -1.26
CA ASP A 131 -17.73 -7.17 -1.83
C ASP A 131 -17.67 -6.84 -3.33
N GLU A 132 -16.62 -6.13 -3.79
CA GLU A 132 -16.43 -5.76 -5.19
C GLU A 132 -15.54 -6.74 -5.98
N TYR A 133 -14.52 -7.30 -5.33
CA TYR A 133 -13.47 -8.10 -5.97
C TYR A 133 -13.20 -9.40 -5.20
N LYS A 134 -13.17 -10.51 -5.95
CA LYS A 134 -12.76 -11.81 -5.41
C LYS A 134 -11.24 -11.92 -5.35
N ALA A 135 -10.63 -11.26 -4.37
CA ALA A 135 -9.22 -11.41 -4.08
C ALA A 135 -8.91 -12.82 -3.57
N ARG A 136 -7.80 -13.40 -4.03
CA ARG A 136 -7.30 -14.69 -3.52
C ARG A 136 -6.86 -14.55 -2.06
N ARG A 137 -6.22 -13.43 -1.72
CA ARG A 137 -5.76 -13.14 -0.35
C ARG A 137 -6.11 -11.71 0.04
N ARG A 138 -6.51 -11.54 1.31
CA ARG A 138 -6.77 -10.24 1.94
C ARG A 138 -5.95 -10.20 3.22
N ILE A 139 -5.01 -9.26 3.29
CA ILE A 139 -3.97 -9.25 4.30
C ILE A 139 -3.97 -7.89 4.99
N LEU A 140 -4.02 -7.88 6.32
CA LEU A 140 -3.67 -6.73 7.14
C LEU A 140 -2.23 -6.91 7.63
N VAL A 141 -1.32 -6.06 7.16
CA VAL A 141 0.04 -5.99 7.68
C VAL A 141 0.07 -5.09 8.90
N SER A 142 0.55 -5.62 10.03
CA SER A 142 0.58 -4.89 11.30
C SER A 142 1.82 -5.13 12.15
N CYS A 143 1.86 -4.50 13.32
CA CYS A 143 2.85 -4.75 14.37
C CYS A 143 2.35 -5.76 15.41
N ASP A 144 1.26 -6.48 15.13
CA ASP A 144 0.78 -7.54 16.02
C ASP A 144 1.91 -8.54 16.32
N PRO A 145 1.95 -9.15 17.53
CA PRO A 145 3.04 -10.04 17.91
C PRO A 145 2.97 -11.41 17.19
N ARG A 146 1.79 -11.80 16.72
CA ARG A 146 1.54 -13.12 16.11
C ARG A 146 0.54 -13.01 14.96
N PRO A 147 0.69 -13.86 13.92
CA PRO A 147 -0.29 -13.93 12.85
C PRO A 147 -1.64 -14.44 13.35
N ARG A 148 -2.72 -13.95 12.75
CA ARG A 148 -4.11 -14.37 13.04
C ARG A 148 -4.89 -14.48 11.73
N LEU A 149 -5.84 -15.41 11.66
CA LEU A 149 -6.82 -15.51 10.59
C LEU A 149 -8.19 -15.16 11.17
N THR A 150 -8.92 -14.25 10.53
CA THR A 150 -10.30 -13.95 10.91
C THR A 150 -11.26 -14.98 10.32
N ASP A 151 -12.43 -15.15 10.93
CA ASP A 151 -13.49 -16.05 10.42
C ASP A 151 -13.93 -15.72 8.99
N GLN A 152 -13.71 -14.46 8.57
CA GLN A 152 -14.05 -13.97 7.24
C GLN A 152 -12.88 -14.11 6.24
N GLY A 153 -11.81 -14.80 6.61
CA GLY A 153 -10.67 -15.11 5.74
C GLY A 153 -9.75 -13.92 5.46
N ILE A 154 -9.59 -13.01 6.42
CA ILE A 154 -8.56 -11.96 6.38
C ILE A 154 -7.38 -12.38 7.25
N GLU A 155 -6.18 -12.26 6.70
CA GLU A 155 -4.94 -12.62 7.34
C GLU A 155 -4.33 -11.39 8.01
N ILE A 156 -4.24 -11.38 9.34
CA ILE A 156 -3.53 -10.36 10.09
C ILE A 156 -2.10 -10.86 10.26
N MET A 157 -1.13 -10.19 9.64
CA MET A 157 0.25 -10.62 9.58
C MET A 157 1.17 -9.58 10.24
N PRO A 158 2.00 -9.98 11.22
CA PRO A 158 3.13 -9.17 11.64
C PRO A 158 4.01 -8.86 10.45
N TRP A 159 4.44 -7.61 10.27
CA TRP A 159 5.13 -7.18 9.06
C TRP A 159 6.37 -7.99 8.71
N ARG A 160 7.11 -8.49 9.71
CA ARG A 160 8.28 -9.37 9.48
C ARG A 160 7.87 -10.70 8.85
N VAL A 161 6.76 -11.27 9.30
CA VAL A 161 6.18 -12.49 8.73
C VAL A 161 5.70 -12.21 7.31
N PHE A 162 4.98 -11.10 7.10
CA PHE A 162 4.54 -10.67 5.77
C PHE A 162 5.71 -10.55 4.79
N LEU A 163 6.80 -9.85 5.15
CA LEU A 163 7.96 -9.68 4.27
C LEU A 163 8.68 -11.02 4.01
N THR A 164 8.78 -11.89 5.02
CA THR A 164 9.36 -13.23 4.85
C THR A 164 8.53 -14.06 3.87
N ASP A 165 7.21 -14.01 3.98
CA ASP A 165 6.29 -14.69 3.07
C ASP A 165 6.32 -14.07 1.67
N LEU A 166 6.47 -12.75 1.57
CA LEU A 166 6.57 -12.03 0.30
C LEU A 166 7.79 -12.51 -0.47
N TRP A 167 8.97 -12.41 0.13
CA TRP A 167 10.25 -12.76 -0.52
C TRP A 167 10.47 -14.26 -0.72
N SER A 168 9.74 -15.12 0.00
CA SER A 168 9.71 -16.57 -0.27
C SER A 168 8.69 -16.98 -1.33
N GLY A 169 7.96 -16.02 -1.92
CA GLY A 169 6.97 -16.26 -2.95
C GLY A 169 5.62 -16.75 -2.45
N ARG A 170 5.40 -16.88 -1.14
CA ARG A 170 4.13 -17.35 -0.55
C ARG A 170 2.98 -16.35 -0.68
N ILE A 171 3.28 -15.06 -0.91
CA ILE A 171 2.24 -14.04 -1.12
C ILE A 171 1.66 -14.09 -2.52
N MET A 172 2.51 -14.05 -3.56
CA MET A 172 2.06 -13.87 -4.94
C MET A 172 1.90 -15.18 -5.74
N ARG A 173 2.52 -16.28 -5.33
CA ARG A 173 2.34 -17.59 -5.98
C ARG A 173 1.13 -18.36 -5.43
#